data_AF-A0A3N5WY49-F1
#
_entry.id   AF-A0A3N5WY49-F1
#
_cell.length_a   1.000
_cell.length_b   1.000
_cell.length_c   1.000
_cell.angle_alpha   90.00
_cell.angle_beta   90.00
_cell.angle_gamma   90.00
#
_symmetry.space_group_name_H-M   'P 1'
#
loop_
_entity.id
_entity.type
_entity.pdbx_description
1 polymer ?
#
loop_
_entity_poly.entity_id
_entity_poly.type
_entity_poly.pdbx_seq_one_letter_code
_entity_poly.pdbx_strand_id
1 'polypeptide(L)'
;MTSANLQNLVRIGELVEEPARADELSGLKQSGLSRLADAERTDLSFESRFDLAYNAAHAASKALSRLALFEAVFVIPEMIRSGQEDPVSGLLLTGLVVLGFLVGWLIYKRRPGLLDVSGAR
;
A
#
# COMPACT_ATOMS: atom_id res chain seq x y z
N MET A 1 -1.73 2.98 16.35
CA MET A 1 -1.42 3.24 17.77
C MET A 1 -0.81 4.62 17.94
N THR A 2 -1.58 5.60 18.40
CA THR A 2 -1.02 6.82 19.00
C THR A 2 -0.30 6.42 20.29
N SER A 3 1.01 6.68 20.37
CA SER A 3 1.75 6.52 21.62
C SER A 3 1.03 7.29 22.74
N ALA A 4 0.93 6.72 23.94
CA ALA A 4 0.36 7.39 25.11
C ALA A 4 1.01 8.77 25.33
N ASN A 5 2.29 8.91 24.96
CA ASN A 5 2.99 10.20 24.98
C ASN A 5 2.39 11.21 24.00
N LEU A 6 2.03 10.80 22.78
CA LEU A 6 1.40 11.69 21.80
C LEU A 6 -0.01 12.10 22.23
N GLN A 7 -0.80 11.19 22.81
CA GLN A 7 -2.12 11.54 23.36
C GLN A 7 -2.01 12.50 24.53
N ASN A 8 -0.98 12.34 25.37
CA ASN A 8 -0.69 13.28 26.45
C ASN A 8 -0.35 14.66 25.90
N LEU A 9 0.44 14.75 24.82
CA LEU A 9 0.76 16.01 24.14
C LEU A 9 -0.49 16.66 23.52
N VAL A 10 -1.39 15.89 22.90
CA VAL A 10 -2.68 16.40 22.39
C VAL A 10 -3.54 16.94 23.53
N ARG A 11 -3.63 16.21 24.64
CA ARG A 11 -4.42 16.58 25.81
C ARG A 11 -3.93 17.88 26.48
N ILE A 12 -2.62 18.12 26.51
CA ILE A 12 -2.06 19.36 27.07
C ILE A 12 -1.96 20.50 26.05
N GLY A 13 -2.38 20.27 24.80
CA GLY A 13 -2.37 21.27 23.72
C GLY A 13 -1.02 21.50 23.04
N GLU A 14 0.00 20.70 23.36
CA GLU A 14 1.35 20.77 22.77
C GLU A 14 1.45 20.03 21.42
N LEU A 15 0.42 19.26 21.06
CA LEU A 15 0.31 18.60 19.76
C LEU A 15 -1.11 18.75 19.23
N VAL A 16 -1.24 19.10 17.95
CA VAL A 16 -2.53 19.16 17.27
C VAL A 16 -2.72 17.87 16.49
N GLU A 17 -3.84 17.19 16.71
CA GLU A 17 -4.24 16.06 15.88
C GLU A 17 -4.69 16.59 14.51
N GLU A 18 -3.91 16.30 13.47
CA GLU A 18 -4.25 16.71 12.11
C GLU A 18 -5.20 15.69 11.48
N PRO A 19 -6.46 16.05 11.19
CA PRO A 19 -7.38 15.14 10.53
C PRO A 19 -6.94 14.88 9.09
N ALA A 20 -7.34 13.72 8.55
CA ALA A 20 -7.12 13.40 7.15
C ALA A 20 -7.71 14.49 6.25
N ARG A 21 -6.80 15.20 5.60
CA ARG A 21 -7.12 16.33 4.73
C ARG A 21 -7.73 15.82 3.42
N ALA A 22 -8.95 16.27 3.10
CA ALA A 22 -9.70 15.78 1.94
C ALA A 22 -8.98 16.07 0.60
N ASP A 23 -8.27 17.20 0.53
CA ASP A 23 -7.36 17.59 -0.54
C ASP A 23 -6.20 16.60 -0.70
N GLU A 24 -5.59 16.15 0.39
CA GLU A 24 -4.52 15.17 0.35
C GLU A 24 -5.02 13.80 -0.13
N LEU A 25 -6.17 13.34 0.36
CA LEU A 25 -6.78 12.08 -0.07
C LEU A 25 -7.13 12.11 -1.57
N SER A 26 -7.67 13.23 -2.04
CA SER A 26 -7.96 13.44 -3.46
C SER A 26 -6.67 13.40 -4.29
N GLY A 27 -5.62 14.08 -3.82
CA GLY A 27 -4.30 14.07 -4.43
C GLY A 27 -3.73 12.65 -4.53
N LEU A 28 -3.75 11.87 -3.44
CA LEU A 28 -3.28 10.48 -3.43
C LEU A 28 -4.08 9.59 -4.39
N LYS A 29 -5.41 9.73 -4.42
CA LYS A 29 -6.28 8.99 -5.34
C LYS A 29 -5.94 9.31 -6.79
N GLN A 30 -5.89 10.58 -7.16
CA GLN A 30 -5.60 11.00 -8.53
C GLN A 30 -4.20 10.57 -8.97
N SER A 31 -3.23 10.74 -8.08
CA SER A 31 -1.84 10.32 -8.22
C SER A 31 -1.73 8.80 -8.48
N GLY A 32 -2.46 7.99 -7.72
CA GLY A 32 -2.51 6.53 -7.91
C GLY A 32 -3.17 6.13 -9.24
N LEU A 33 -4.31 6.73 -9.58
CA LEU A 33 -5.03 6.44 -10.82
C LEU A 33 -4.21 6.80 -12.06
N SER A 34 -3.53 7.95 -12.07
CA SER A 34 -2.67 8.36 -13.18
C SER A 34 -1.54 7.37 -13.42
N ARG A 35 -0.84 6.95 -12.35
CA ARG A 35 0.27 5.99 -12.46
C ARG A 35 -0.21 4.61 -12.90
N LEU A 36 -1.39 4.19 -12.45
CA LEU A 36 -1.96 2.93 -12.90
C LEU A 36 -2.27 2.95 -14.39
N ALA A 37 -2.84 4.06 -14.90
CA ALA A 37 -3.07 4.24 -16.33
C ALA A 37 -1.74 4.26 -17.12
N ASP A 38 -0.72 4.96 -16.61
CA ASP A 38 0.60 5.01 -17.26
C ASP A 38 1.31 3.65 -17.24
N ALA A 39 1.08 2.78 -16.24
CA ALA A 39 1.66 1.44 -16.19
C ALA A 39 1.16 0.52 -17.32
N GLU A 40 0.02 0.84 -17.93
CA GLU A 40 -0.53 0.10 -19.07
C GLU A 40 0.15 0.47 -20.41
N ARG A 41 0.92 1.55 -20.45
CA ARG A 41 1.65 2.02 -21.63
C ARG A 41 2.69 1.02 -22.09
N THR A 42 2.50 0.49 -23.30
CA THR A 42 3.34 -0.59 -23.84
C THR A 42 4.64 -0.11 -24.47
N ASP A 43 4.78 1.21 -24.65
CA ASP A 43 5.98 1.90 -25.11
C ASP A 43 7.03 2.11 -24.00
N LEU A 44 6.67 1.86 -22.73
CA LEU A 44 7.59 1.90 -21.59
C LEU A 44 8.24 0.53 -21.34
N SER A 45 9.44 0.54 -20.74
CA SER A 45 10.10 -0.69 -20.30
C SER A 45 9.30 -1.39 -19.19
N PHE A 46 9.57 -2.67 -18.97
CA PHE A 46 8.92 -3.41 -17.90
C PHE A 46 9.23 -2.86 -16.52
N GLU A 47 10.47 -2.44 -16.29
CA GLU A 47 10.92 -1.82 -15.04
C GLU A 47 10.14 -0.54 -14.75
N SER A 48 9.98 0.33 -15.75
CA SER A 48 9.20 1.57 -15.59
C SER A 48 7.73 1.29 -15.30
N ARG A 49 7.13 0.32 -15.98
CA ARG A 49 5.72 -0.06 -15.77
C ARG A 49 5.49 -0.69 -14.40
N PHE A 50 6.43 -1.49 -13.94
CA PHE A 50 6.40 -2.05 -12.59
C PHE A 50 6.50 -0.94 -11.53
N ASP A 51 7.45 -0.01 -11.67
CA ASP A 51 7.59 1.12 -10.74
C ASP A 51 6.31 1.97 -10.67
N LEU A 52 5.69 2.25 -11.82
CA LEU A 52 4.41 2.96 -11.89
C LEU A 52 3.28 2.22 -11.17
N ALA A 53 3.13 0.91 -11.42
CA ALA A 53 2.11 0.08 -10.76
C ALA A 53 2.33 -0.03 -9.25
N TYR A 54 3.58 -0.19 -8.81
CA TYR A 54 3.95 -0.23 -7.40
C TYR A 54 3.65 1.11 -6.72
N ASN A 55 4.07 2.22 -7.32
CA ASN A 55 3.83 3.56 -6.79
C ASN A 55 2.33 3.93 -6.77
N ALA A 56 1.53 3.39 -7.70
CA ALA A 56 0.08 3.49 -7.65
C ALA A 56 -0.52 2.76 -6.44
N ALA A 57 -0.10 1.52 -6.19
CA ALA A 57 -0.53 0.75 -5.02
C ALA A 57 -0.06 1.41 -3.70
N HIS A 58 1.15 1.98 -3.69
CA HIS A 58 1.69 2.71 -2.56
C HIS A 58 0.87 3.97 -2.23
N ALA A 59 0.44 4.73 -3.23
CA ALA A 59 -0.44 5.89 -3.05
C ALA A 59 -1.81 5.48 -2.46
N ALA A 60 -2.38 4.34 -2.90
CA ALA A 60 -3.61 3.80 -2.34
C ALA A 60 -3.44 3.38 -0.87
N SER A 61 -2.34 2.70 -0.53
CA SER A 61 -2.02 2.31 0.85
C SER A 61 -1.85 3.52 1.79
N LYS A 62 -1.20 4.60 1.30
CA LYS A 62 -1.12 5.87 2.01
C LYS A 62 -2.50 6.49 2.25
N ALA A 63 -3.37 6.51 1.24
CA ALA A 63 -4.73 7.05 1.39
C ALA A 63 -5.55 6.26 2.42
N LEU A 64 -5.48 4.93 2.39
CA LEU A 64 -6.12 4.08 3.40
C LEU A 64 -5.58 4.34 4.82
N SER A 65 -4.27 4.54 4.95
CA SER A 65 -3.64 4.91 6.23
C SER A 65 -4.18 6.22 6.80
N ARG A 66 -4.46 7.21 5.94
CA ARG A 66 -5.05 8.48 6.40
C ARG A 66 -6.50 8.33 6.82
N LEU A 67 -7.26 7.44 6.19
CA LEU A 67 -8.62 7.12 6.59
C LEU A 67 -8.69 6.28 7.90
N ALA A 68 -7.56 6.08 8.59
CA ALA A 68 -7.41 5.20 9.76
C ALA A 68 -7.84 3.74 9.52
N LEU A 69 -8.04 3.34 8.26
CA LEU A 69 -8.38 1.98 7.85
C LEU A 69 -7.17 1.02 7.90
N PHE A 70 -5.99 1.53 8.26
CA PHE A 70 -4.70 0.83 8.16
C PHE A 70 -4.00 0.61 9.51
N GLU A 71 -4.68 0.89 10.64
CA GLU A 71 -4.12 0.63 11.98
C GLU A 71 -3.67 -0.84 12.18
N ALA A 72 -4.11 -1.77 11.34
CA ALA A 72 -3.72 -3.18 11.38
C ALA A 72 -2.25 -3.47 10.99
N VAL A 73 -1.56 -2.61 10.24
CA VAL A 73 -0.25 -2.97 9.66
C VAL A 73 0.94 -2.78 10.61
N PHE A 74 0.81 -1.98 11.68
CA PHE A 74 1.91 -1.70 12.61
C PHE A 74 1.74 -2.29 14.02
N VAL A 75 0.60 -2.94 14.31
CA VAL A 75 0.37 -3.66 15.57
C VAL A 75 1.08 -5.02 15.60
N ILE A 76 1.51 -5.49 14.42
CA ILE A 76 2.06 -6.84 14.18
C ILE A 76 3.38 -7.12 14.94
N PRO A 77 4.37 -6.21 15.03
CA PRO A 77 5.62 -6.49 15.77
C PRO A 77 5.44 -6.53 17.29
N GLU A 78 4.38 -5.92 17.82
CA GLU A 78 4.04 -5.91 19.25
C GLU A 78 3.18 -7.13 19.62
N MET A 79 2.26 -7.55 18.75
CA MET A 79 1.43 -8.77 18.92
C MET A 79 2.23 -10.08 18.79
N ILE A 80 3.19 -10.17 17.87
CA ILE A 80 4.08 -11.35 17.79
C ILE A 80 4.91 -11.51 19.07
N ARG A 81 5.27 -10.38 19.72
CA ARG A 81 6.01 -10.37 20.98
C ARG A 81 5.13 -10.74 22.18
N SER A 82 3.81 -10.51 22.11
CA SER A 82 2.85 -10.83 23.17
C SER A 82 2.15 -12.18 23.02
N GLY A 83 2.32 -12.88 21.89
CA GLY A 83 1.79 -14.23 21.66
C GLY A 83 0.27 -14.30 21.45
N GLN A 84 -0.37 -13.18 21.13
CA GLN A 84 -1.82 -13.09 20.94
C GLN A 84 -2.13 -13.06 19.44
N GLU A 85 -2.39 -14.24 18.86
CA GLU A 85 -2.76 -14.41 17.46
C GLU A 85 -4.18 -13.87 17.22
N ASP A 86 -4.31 -12.72 16.55
CA ASP A 86 -5.59 -12.23 16.04
C ASP A 86 -5.79 -12.69 14.58
N PRO A 87 -6.76 -13.59 14.30
CA PRO A 87 -6.96 -14.17 12.97
C PRO A 87 -7.37 -13.14 11.90
N VAL A 88 -7.94 -11.99 12.29
CA VAL A 88 -8.38 -10.94 11.36
C VAL A 88 -7.18 -10.20 10.77
N SER A 89 -6.19 -9.90 11.61
CA SER A 89 -4.94 -9.23 11.22
C SER A 89 -4.10 -10.10 10.28
N GLY A 90 -4.05 -11.42 10.53
CA GLY A 90 -3.44 -12.39 9.62
C GLY A 90 -4.14 -12.45 8.26
N LEU A 91 -5.48 -12.38 8.24
CA LEU A 91 -6.26 -12.36 7.00
C LEU A 91 -6.01 -11.10 6.16
N LEU A 92 -5.83 -9.93 6.79
CA LEU A 92 -5.58 -8.66 6.08
C LEU A 92 -4.19 -8.61 5.46
N LEU A 93 -3.15 -9.07 6.17
CA LEU A 93 -1.79 -9.18 5.61
C LEU A 93 -1.76 -10.18 4.45
N THR A 94 -2.42 -11.33 4.64
CA THR A 94 -2.61 -12.34 3.59
C THR A 94 -3.37 -11.72 2.41
N GLY A 95 -4.40 -10.91 2.66
CA GLY A 95 -5.16 -10.20 1.64
C GLY A 95 -4.32 -9.21 0.83
N LEU A 96 -3.43 -8.46 1.46
CA LEU A 96 -2.52 -7.51 0.79
C LEU A 96 -1.45 -8.21 -0.05
N VAL A 97 -0.89 -9.31 0.47
CA VAL A 97 0.06 -10.15 -0.26
C VAL A 97 -0.63 -10.84 -1.43
N VAL A 98 -1.81 -11.43 -1.20
CA VAL A 98 -2.64 -12.07 -2.24
C VAL A 98 -3.05 -11.05 -3.29
N LEU A 99 -3.38 -9.81 -2.92
CA LEU A 99 -3.68 -8.74 -3.87
C LEU A 99 -2.45 -8.41 -4.73
N GLY A 100 -1.26 -8.30 -4.13
CA GLY A 100 0.00 -8.13 -4.86
C GLY A 100 0.27 -9.28 -5.84
N PHE A 101 0.06 -10.52 -5.41
CA PHE A 101 0.17 -11.71 -6.25
C PHE A 101 -0.88 -11.73 -7.37
N LEU A 102 -2.13 -11.36 -7.10
CA LEU A 102 -3.21 -11.32 -8.08
C LEU A 102 -2.98 -10.25 -9.14
N VAL A 103 -2.48 -9.08 -8.73
CA VAL A 103 -2.08 -8.01 -9.66
C VAL A 103 -0.92 -8.48 -10.54
N GLY A 104 0.13 -9.06 -9.95
CA GLY A 104 1.24 -9.65 -10.71
C GLY A 104 0.80 -10.78 -11.65
N TRP A 105 -0.11 -11.65 -11.20
CA TRP A 105 -0.67 -12.74 -11.99
C TRP A 105 -1.57 -12.26 -13.13
N LEU A 106 -2.37 -11.22 -12.92
CA LEU A 106 -3.20 -10.61 -13.97
C LEU A 106 -2.33 -9.99 -15.06
N ILE A 107 -1.22 -9.35 -14.66
CA ILE A 107 -0.21 -8.82 -15.59
C ILE A 107 0.43 -9.96 -16.38
N TYR A 108 0.79 -11.07 -15.73
CA TYR A 108 1.35 -12.26 -16.38
C TYR A 108 0.37 -12.91 -17.36
N LYS A 109 -0.89 -13.14 -16.96
CA LYS A 109 -1.90 -13.81 -17.78
C LYS A 109 -2.23 -13.02 -19.05
N ARG A 110 -2.10 -11.70 -19.03
CA ARG A 110 -2.26 -10.85 -20.22
C ARG A 110 -1.07 -10.90 -21.19
N ARG A 111 0.08 -11.51 -20.83
CA ARG A 111 1.26 -11.69 -21.71
C ARG A 111 2.06 -12.98 -21.40
N PRO A 112 1.77 -14.12 -22.05
CA PRO A 112 2.41 -15.42 -21.76
C PRO A 112 3.90 -15.54 -22.16
N GLY A 113 4.58 -14.46 -22.56
CA GLY A 113 6.02 -14.45 -22.90
C GLY A 113 6.90 -13.67 -21.91
N LEU A 114 6.35 -13.25 -20.77
CA LEU A 114 6.99 -12.32 -19.83
C LEU A 114 8.28 -12.86 -19.15
N LEU A 115 8.49 -14.17 -19.20
CA LEU A 115 9.65 -14.86 -18.60
C LEU A 115 10.51 -15.56 -19.66
N ASP A 116 10.29 -15.27 -20.94
CA ASP A 116 11.14 -15.80 -22.02
C ASP A 116 12.50 -15.06 -22.01
N VAL A 117 13.41 -15.54 -21.17
CA VAL A 117 14.80 -15.09 -21.07
C VAL A 117 15.68 -15.65 -22.19
N SER A 118 15.12 -16.33 -23.19
CA SER A 118 15.88 -16.95 -24.28
C SER A 118 16.58 -15.94 -25.21
N GLY A 119 16.20 -14.66 -25.14
CA GLY A 119 16.79 -13.56 -25.90
C GLY A 119 17.91 -12.77 -25.20
N ALA A 120 18.24 -13.09 -23.95
CA ALA A 120 19.33 -12.43 -23.22
C ALA A 120 20.65 -13.20 -23.40
N ARG A 121 21.31 -13.00 -24.54
CA ARG A 121 22.74 -13.33 -24.74
C ARG A 121 23.46 -12.13 -25.32
#